data_AF-E8KES6-F1
#
_entry.id   AF-E8KES6-F1
#
_cell.length_a   1.000
_cell.length_b   1.000
_cell.length_c   1.000
_cell.angle_alpha   90.00
_cell.angle_beta   90.00
_cell.angle_gamma   90.00
#
_symmetry.space_group_name_H-M   'P 1'
#
loop_
_entity.id
_entity.type
_entity.pdbx_description
1 polymer ?
#
loop_
_entity_poly.entity_id
_entity_poly.type
_entity_poly.pdbx_seq_one_letter_code
_entity_poly.pdbx_strand_id
1 'polypeptide(L)'
;MIRKERVKAIESIVAEKGNDGVLDLCLQGNAAHVIGFLLRRHIFSTNSHLVAVLIQAIHKFSLLQETKLMSFIRGILCERKENLSLFDDLYDKLSESDMVKIYLQSPFISMTWEKVGLLSEPFKREYWANVIPNYWSDKNDAAKGVQYLLKANRGQAAFSYISLFIDDVEPELIFAVLSSMISSSTINENLPLDSYHLGKAFSRIKESKNLTLEQKASLEFLYIYVLAPYGRRNEYCDIEKFRNIY
;
A
#
# COMPACT_ATOMS: atom_id res chain seq x y z
N MET A 1 27.11 14.64 -5.24
CA MET A 1 27.66 14.57 -6.62
C MET A 1 26.76 13.73 -7.53
N ILE A 2 26.49 12.46 -7.21
CA ILE A 2 25.73 11.53 -8.07
C ILE A 2 24.33 12.00 -8.48
N ARG A 3 23.53 12.61 -7.57
CA ARG A 3 22.18 13.10 -7.91
C ARG A 3 22.17 14.20 -8.98
N LYS A 4 23.11 15.15 -8.90
CA LYS A 4 23.17 16.29 -9.84
C LYS A 4 23.46 15.79 -11.26
N GLU A 5 24.38 14.84 -11.40
CA GLU A 5 24.68 14.21 -12.69
C GLU A 5 23.50 13.39 -13.23
N ARG A 6 22.76 12.67 -12.37
CA ARG A 6 21.53 11.97 -12.77
C ARG A 6 20.45 12.92 -13.30
N VAL A 7 20.24 14.05 -12.62
CA VAL A 7 19.27 15.06 -13.06
C VAL A 7 19.66 15.61 -14.43
N LYS A 8 20.91 16.05 -14.61
CA LYS A 8 21.41 16.54 -15.91
C LYS A 8 21.26 15.52 -17.04
N ALA A 9 21.55 14.25 -16.77
CA ALA A 9 21.41 13.19 -17.76
C ALA A 9 19.93 13.01 -18.19
N ILE A 10 19.00 13.01 -17.23
CA ILE A 10 17.57 12.90 -17.53
C ILE A 10 17.08 14.16 -18.26
N GLU A 11 17.53 15.36 -17.87
CA GLU A 11 17.23 16.62 -18.56
C GLU A 11 17.66 16.59 -20.03
N SER A 12 18.86 16.10 -20.34
CA SER A 12 19.35 15.95 -21.73
C SER A 12 18.44 15.02 -22.52
N ILE A 13 18.03 13.89 -21.94
CA ILE A 13 17.15 12.92 -22.60
C ILE A 13 15.77 13.53 -22.87
N VAL A 14 15.21 14.27 -21.91
CA VAL A 14 13.94 14.98 -22.10
C VAL A 14 14.05 16.01 -23.22
N ALA A 15 15.16 16.76 -23.28
CA ALA A 15 15.38 17.77 -24.30
C ALA A 15 15.53 17.17 -25.71
N GLU A 16 16.23 16.05 -25.84
CA GLU A 16 16.53 15.42 -27.14
C GLU A 16 15.41 14.50 -27.65
N LYS A 17 14.76 13.75 -26.74
CA LYS A 17 13.86 12.64 -27.08
C LYS A 17 12.49 12.73 -26.41
N GLY A 18 12.23 13.80 -25.67
CA GLY A 18 10.97 14.02 -24.98
C GLY A 18 10.62 12.91 -23.99
N ASN A 19 9.32 12.72 -23.80
CA ASN A 19 8.77 11.71 -22.90
C ASN A 19 9.12 10.27 -23.32
N ASP A 20 9.14 9.97 -24.62
CA ASP A 20 9.48 8.63 -25.12
C ASP A 20 10.88 8.21 -24.70
N GLY A 21 11.86 9.12 -24.80
CA GLY A 21 13.23 8.84 -24.35
C GLY A 21 13.33 8.53 -22.86
N VAL A 22 12.56 9.23 -22.03
CA VAL A 22 12.48 8.95 -20.59
C VAL A 22 11.84 7.59 -20.32
N LEU A 23 10.74 7.27 -21.00
CA LEU A 23 10.05 5.99 -20.82
C LEU A 23 10.91 4.82 -21.32
N ASP A 24 11.65 4.99 -22.41
CA ASP A 24 12.64 4.01 -22.88
C ASP A 24 13.76 3.81 -21.86
N LEU A 25 14.28 4.89 -21.27
CA LEU A 25 15.28 4.80 -20.20
C LEU A 25 14.75 4.00 -19.00
N CYS A 26 13.46 4.17 -18.66
CA CYS A 26 12.84 3.39 -17.58
C CYS A 26 12.81 1.89 -17.85
N LEU A 27 12.71 1.48 -19.12
CA LEU A 27 12.66 0.06 -19.51
C LEU A 27 14.04 -0.61 -19.47
N GLN A 28 15.12 0.16 -19.65
CA GLN A 28 16.50 -0.35 -19.75
C GLN A 28 17.13 -0.74 -18.40
N GLY A 29 16.54 -0.36 -17.26
CA GLY A 29 17.13 -0.62 -15.95
C GLY A 29 16.12 -0.77 -14.82
N ASN A 30 16.62 -0.88 -13.58
CA ASN A 30 15.82 -1.09 -12.37
C ASN A 30 15.54 0.20 -11.58
N ALA A 31 15.75 1.37 -12.20
CA ALA A 31 15.69 2.67 -11.53
C ALA A 31 14.48 3.53 -11.95
N ALA A 32 13.45 2.94 -12.58
CA ALA A 32 12.28 3.65 -13.09
C ALA A 32 11.60 4.56 -12.03
N HIS A 33 11.42 4.07 -10.80
CA HIS A 33 10.92 4.88 -9.69
C HIS A 33 11.79 6.11 -9.39
N VAL A 34 13.12 5.96 -9.44
CA VAL A 34 14.04 7.08 -9.20
C VAL A 34 13.94 8.11 -10.32
N ILE A 35 13.77 7.67 -11.57
CA ILE A 35 13.58 8.56 -12.72
C ILE A 35 12.30 9.38 -12.55
N GLY A 36 11.17 8.73 -12.23
CA GLY A 36 9.89 9.41 -11.97
C GLY A 36 9.99 10.45 -10.84
N PHE A 37 10.64 10.08 -9.73
CA PHE A 37 10.88 10.98 -8.60
C PHE A 37 11.71 12.21 -8.99
N LEU A 38 12.80 12.00 -9.73
CA LEU A 38 13.69 13.10 -10.14
C LEU A 38 13.01 14.03 -11.15
N LEU A 39 12.19 13.51 -12.08
CA LEU A 39 11.45 14.32 -13.03
C LEU A 39 10.50 15.28 -12.32
N ARG A 40 9.65 14.76 -11.44
CA ARG A 40 8.71 15.59 -10.70
C ARG A 40 9.42 16.67 -9.89
N ARG A 41 10.49 16.30 -9.19
CA ARG A 41 11.09 17.19 -8.20
C ARG A 41 12.07 18.21 -8.79
N HIS A 42 12.59 17.97 -9.98
CA HIS A 42 13.69 18.79 -10.52
C HIS A 42 13.52 19.26 -11.95
N ILE A 43 12.71 18.57 -12.77
CA ILE A 43 12.72 18.79 -14.21
C ILE A 43 11.38 19.40 -14.64
N PHE A 44 10.27 18.79 -14.24
CA PHE A 44 8.94 19.28 -14.57
C PHE A 44 8.45 20.27 -13.53
N SER A 45 8.38 21.54 -13.94
CA SER A 45 7.90 22.63 -13.09
C SER A 45 6.38 22.82 -13.15
N THR A 46 5.68 22.10 -14.02
CA THR A 46 4.22 22.25 -14.25
C THR A 46 3.52 20.89 -14.34
N ASN A 47 2.26 20.84 -13.94
CA ASN A 47 1.42 19.65 -14.08
C ASN A 47 1.27 19.20 -15.53
N SER A 48 1.24 20.12 -16.50
CA SER A 48 1.04 19.78 -17.91
C SER A 48 2.06 18.76 -18.43
N HIS A 49 3.33 18.89 -18.05
CA HIS A 49 4.37 17.92 -18.40
C HIS A 49 4.18 16.58 -17.68
N LEU A 50 3.79 16.61 -16.40
CA LEU A 50 3.49 15.42 -15.61
C LEU A 50 2.30 14.64 -16.19
N VAL A 51 1.22 15.33 -16.53
CA VAL A 51 0.02 14.76 -17.17
C VAL A 51 0.41 14.09 -18.49
N ALA A 52 1.16 14.79 -19.34
CA ALA A 52 1.58 14.26 -20.63
C ALA A 52 2.41 12.98 -20.50
N VAL A 53 3.39 12.95 -19.59
CA VAL A 53 4.24 11.75 -19.41
C VAL A 53 3.48 10.60 -18.75
N LEU A 54 2.54 10.87 -17.84
CA LEU A 54 1.73 9.84 -17.19
C LEU A 54 0.76 9.17 -18.17
N ILE A 55 0.10 9.95 -19.03
CA ILE A 55 -0.76 9.42 -20.10
C ILE A 55 0.05 8.52 -21.03
N GLN A 56 1.24 8.98 -21.47
CA GLN A 56 2.10 8.17 -22.32
C GLN A 56 2.60 6.89 -21.61
N ALA A 57 2.95 6.97 -20.32
CA ALA A 57 3.35 5.82 -19.54
C ALA A 57 2.23 4.77 -19.43
N ILE A 58 0.98 5.21 -19.21
CA ILE A 58 -0.20 4.34 -19.17
C ILE A 58 -0.45 3.69 -20.54
N HIS A 59 -0.43 4.47 -21.62
CA HIS A 59 -0.61 3.92 -22.97
C HIS A 59 0.47 2.89 -23.30
N LYS A 60 1.74 3.20 -23.00
CA LYS A 60 2.87 2.29 -23.23
C LYS A 60 2.76 1.03 -22.36
N PHE A 61 2.27 1.15 -21.12
CA PHE A 61 2.01 0.00 -20.28
C PHE A 61 0.91 -0.89 -20.86
N SER A 62 -0.20 -0.32 -21.34
CA SER A 62 -1.27 -1.09 -21.97
C SER A 62 -0.81 -1.87 -23.22
N LEU A 63 0.27 -1.44 -23.88
CA LEU A 63 0.87 -2.13 -25.02
C LEU A 63 1.90 -3.18 -24.62
N LEU A 64 2.78 -2.87 -23.66
CA LEU A 64 3.96 -3.67 -23.34
C LEU A 64 3.81 -4.53 -22.07
N GLN A 65 2.89 -4.17 -21.18
CA GLN A 65 2.68 -4.77 -19.86
C GLN A 65 3.94 -4.76 -18.96
N GLU A 66 4.83 -3.80 -19.18
CA GLU A 66 6.09 -3.64 -18.46
C GLU A 66 5.89 -2.97 -17.09
N THR A 67 6.08 -3.73 -16.01
CA THR A 67 5.88 -3.28 -14.62
C THR A 67 6.80 -2.11 -14.21
N LYS A 68 7.92 -1.92 -14.91
CA LYS A 68 8.82 -0.76 -14.74
C LYS A 68 8.09 0.57 -14.99
N LEU A 69 7.10 0.60 -15.88
CA LEU A 69 6.29 1.79 -16.14
C LEU A 69 5.39 2.13 -14.94
N MET A 70 4.85 1.12 -14.25
CA MET A 70 4.12 1.34 -13.00
C MET A 70 5.06 1.84 -11.89
N SER A 71 6.29 1.32 -11.83
CA SER A 71 7.33 1.82 -10.92
C SER A 71 7.69 3.28 -11.20
N PHE A 72 7.77 3.68 -12.47
CA PHE A 72 7.95 5.06 -12.90
C PHE A 72 6.80 5.98 -12.45
N ILE A 73 5.54 5.59 -12.74
CA ILE A 73 4.34 6.32 -12.32
C ILE A 73 4.35 6.50 -10.80
N ARG A 74 4.65 5.44 -10.05
CA ARG A 74 4.78 5.50 -8.59
C ARG A 74 5.83 6.51 -8.13
N GLY A 75 6.97 6.57 -8.84
CA GLY A 75 8.02 7.56 -8.59
C GLY A 75 7.54 8.99 -8.78
N ILE A 76 6.73 9.25 -9.81
CA ILE A 76 6.08 10.55 -9.99
C ILE A 76 5.13 10.82 -8.82
N LEU A 77 4.25 9.87 -8.47
CA LEU A 77 3.17 10.10 -7.50
C LEU A 77 3.58 10.10 -6.03
N CYS A 78 4.85 9.85 -5.71
CA CYS A 78 5.30 9.72 -4.32
C CYS A 78 5.17 11.01 -3.47
N GLU A 79 5.08 12.20 -4.08
CA GLU A 79 4.84 13.43 -3.31
C GLU A 79 3.33 13.62 -3.08
N ARG A 80 2.91 13.50 -1.82
CA ARG A 80 1.51 13.29 -1.42
C ARG A 80 0.61 14.48 -1.76
N LYS A 81 1.01 15.70 -1.36
CA LYS A 81 0.11 16.87 -1.35
C LYS A 81 -0.11 17.48 -2.73
N GLU A 82 0.89 17.47 -3.62
CA GLU A 82 0.72 18.11 -4.94
C GLU A 82 -0.05 17.22 -5.94
N ASN A 83 -0.35 15.97 -5.58
CA ASN A 83 -1.11 15.04 -6.44
C ASN A 83 -2.55 15.46 -6.70
N LEU A 84 -3.18 16.26 -5.83
CA LEU A 84 -4.61 16.54 -5.93
C LEU A 84 -4.96 17.20 -7.27
N SER A 85 -4.25 18.28 -7.60
CA SER A 85 -4.41 18.99 -8.88
C SER A 85 -4.07 18.11 -10.09
N LEU A 86 -3.05 17.25 -9.95
CA LEU A 86 -2.64 16.32 -10.99
C LEU A 86 -3.73 15.26 -11.28
N PHE A 87 -4.44 14.79 -10.25
CA PHE A 87 -5.55 13.85 -10.42
C PHE A 87 -6.73 14.49 -11.15
N ASP A 88 -7.04 15.75 -10.85
CA ASP A 88 -8.09 16.48 -11.55
C ASP A 88 -7.74 16.65 -13.04
N ASP A 89 -6.50 17.04 -13.35
CA ASP A 89 -6.03 17.19 -14.73
C ASP A 89 -6.03 15.85 -15.52
N LEU A 90 -5.82 14.73 -14.84
CA LEU A 90 -5.81 13.39 -15.44
C LEU A 90 -7.22 12.82 -15.64
N TYR A 91 -8.14 13.10 -14.73
CA TYR A 91 -9.49 12.54 -14.75
C TYR A 91 -10.25 12.89 -16.03
N ASP A 92 -10.06 14.11 -16.53
CA ASP A 92 -10.68 14.58 -17.78
C ASP A 92 -10.06 13.95 -19.05
N LYS A 93 -8.93 13.24 -18.92
CA LYS A 93 -8.13 12.76 -20.06
C LYS A 93 -7.99 11.25 -20.12
N LEU A 94 -8.27 10.55 -19.03
CA LEU A 94 -8.10 9.12 -18.89
C LEU A 94 -9.45 8.42 -18.67
N SER A 95 -9.51 7.17 -19.08
CA SER A 95 -10.63 6.29 -18.70
C SER A 95 -10.60 6.01 -17.19
N GLU A 96 -11.73 5.66 -16.59
CA GLU A 96 -11.76 5.25 -15.17
C GLU A 96 -10.86 4.03 -14.90
N SER A 97 -10.74 3.10 -15.88
CA SER A 97 -9.80 1.97 -15.79
C SER A 97 -8.35 2.42 -15.70
N ASP A 98 -7.96 3.42 -16.49
CA ASP A 98 -6.61 3.98 -16.43
C ASP A 98 -6.40 4.80 -15.16
N MET A 99 -7.42 5.50 -14.67
CA MET A 99 -7.38 6.18 -13.38
C MET A 99 -7.17 5.19 -12.23
N VAL A 100 -7.76 4.00 -12.27
CA VAL A 100 -7.47 2.94 -11.27
C VAL A 100 -5.99 2.58 -11.28
N LYS A 101 -5.35 2.42 -12.45
CA LYS A 101 -3.90 2.14 -12.54
C LYS A 101 -3.07 3.26 -11.90
N ILE A 102 -3.46 4.54 -12.09
CA ILE A 102 -2.84 5.69 -11.44
C ILE A 102 -3.02 5.62 -9.91
N TYR A 103 -4.24 5.40 -9.42
CA TYR A 103 -4.51 5.33 -7.99
C TYR A 103 -3.80 4.15 -7.31
N LEU A 104 -3.68 3.00 -7.97
CA LEU A 104 -2.92 1.85 -7.46
C LEU A 104 -1.41 2.14 -7.27
N GLN A 105 -0.87 3.12 -8.00
CA GLN A 105 0.50 3.60 -7.81
C GLN A 105 0.63 4.82 -6.89
N SER A 106 -0.51 5.35 -6.43
CA SER A 106 -0.56 6.53 -5.56
C SER A 106 -0.31 6.18 -4.09
N PRO A 107 0.09 7.15 -3.25
CA PRO A 107 0.16 6.97 -1.80
C PRO A 107 -1.17 6.46 -1.21
N PHE A 108 -1.11 5.51 -0.28
CA PHE A 108 -2.28 4.93 0.37
C PHE A 108 -2.77 5.83 1.52
N ILE A 109 -3.48 6.91 1.17
CA ILE A 109 -3.93 7.97 2.09
C ILE A 109 -5.36 8.45 1.76
N SER A 110 -6.01 9.15 2.70
CA SER A 110 -7.38 9.65 2.56
C SER A 110 -7.63 10.42 1.27
N MET A 111 -6.70 11.30 0.87
CA MET A 111 -6.81 12.09 -0.36
C MET A 111 -6.97 11.21 -1.61
N THR A 112 -6.22 10.10 -1.70
CA THR A 112 -6.35 9.15 -2.82
C THR A 112 -7.71 8.45 -2.75
N TRP A 113 -8.14 8.04 -1.56
CA TRP A 113 -9.41 7.31 -1.38
C TRP A 113 -10.64 8.17 -1.66
N GLU A 114 -10.57 9.47 -1.38
CA GLU A 114 -11.61 10.43 -1.74
C GLU A 114 -11.79 10.50 -3.26
N LYS A 115 -10.68 10.52 -4.02
CA LYS A 115 -10.72 10.48 -5.48
C LYS A 115 -11.19 9.14 -6.03
N VAL A 116 -10.79 8.02 -5.41
CA VAL A 116 -11.35 6.69 -5.73
C VAL A 116 -12.87 6.68 -5.50
N GLY A 117 -13.36 7.36 -4.47
CA GLY A 117 -14.78 7.48 -4.16
C GLY A 117 -15.64 8.11 -5.26
N LEU A 118 -15.01 8.85 -6.19
CA LEU A 118 -15.67 9.49 -7.33
C LEU A 118 -15.85 8.57 -8.55
N LEU A 119 -15.10 7.47 -8.62
CA LEU A 119 -15.20 6.50 -9.72
C LEU A 119 -16.57 5.81 -9.73
N SER A 120 -16.93 5.14 -10.83
CA SER A 120 -18.05 4.20 -10.81
C SER A 120 -17.74 2.92 -10.00
N GLU A 121 -18.78 2.24 -9.49
CA GLU A 121 -18.65 1.10 -8.57
C GLU A 121 -17.75 -0.06 -9.06
N PRO A 122 -17.73 -0.44 -10.35
CA PRO A 122 -16.80 -1.47 -10.84
C PRO A 122 -15.34 -1.11 -10.55
N PHE A 123 -14.94 0.14 -10.80
CA PHE A 123 -13.57 0.61 -10.64
C PHE A 123 -13.21 0.89 -9.18
N LYS A 124 -14.16 1.31 -8.34
CA LYS A 124 -13.96 1.33 -6.88
C LYS A 124 -13.61 -0.06 -6.36
N ARG A 125 -14.39 -1.07 -6.75
CA ARG A 125 -14.15 -2.47 -6.35
C ARG A 125 -12.79 -2.96 -6.86
N GLU A 126 -12.46 -2.66 -8.11
CA GLU A 126 -11.16 -3.01 -8.69
C GLU A 126 -10.00 -2.41 -7.89
N TYR A 127 -10.06 -1.12 -7.54
CA TYR A 127 -9.03 -0.49 -6.72
C TYR A 127 -8.88 -1.19 -5.37
N TRP A 128 -9.97 -1.35 -4.61
CA TRP A 128 -9.89 -1.94 -3.27
C TRP A 128 -9.50 -3.42 -3.28
N ALA A 129 -9.85 -4.15 -4.34
CA ALA A 129 -9.43 -5.54 -4.53
C ALA A 129 -7.93 -5.68 -4.81
N ASN A 130 -7.27 -4.67 -5.39
CA ASN A 130 -5.89 -4.78 -5.89
C ASN A 130 -4.88 -3.89 -5.16
N VAL A 131 -5.33 -2.90 -4.38
CA VAL A 131 -4.42 -1.96 -3.72
C VAL A 131 -3.50 -2.69 -2.73
N ILE A 132 -2.22 -2.32 -2.78
CA ILE A 132 -1.20 -2.73 -1.82
C ILE A 132 -0.84 -1.48 -1.02
N PRO A 133 -1.21 -1.39 0.26
CA PRO A 133 -0.82 -0.28 1.12
C PRO A 133 0.70 -0.08 1.09
N ASN A 134 1.14 1.11 0.71
CA ASN A 134 2.55 1.43 0.56
C ASN A 134 3.09 2.20 1.77
N TYR A 135 4.42 2.24 1.93
CA TYR A 135 5.11 2.91 3.05
C TYR A 135 4.86 4.43 3.16
N TRP A 136 4.13 5.03 2.20
CA TRP A 136 3.78 6.45 2.22
C TRP A 136 2.38 6.71 2.78
N SER A 137 1.87 5.82 3.60
CA SER A 137 0.64 6.08 4.33
C SER A 137 0.83 7.12 5.43
N ASP A 138 -0.28 7.71 5.88
CA ASP A 138 -0.35 8.55 7.07
C ASP A 138 -0.97 7.73 8.21
N LYS A 139 -0.29 7.67 9.36
CA LYS A 139 -0.82 6.95 10.53
C LYS A 139 -2.15 7.53 11.03
N ASN A 140 -2.41 8.82 10.78
CA ASN A 140 -3.68 9.45 11.10
C ASN A 140 -4.84 8.86 10.27
N ASP A 141 -4.52 8.31 9.09
CA ASP A 141 -5.50 7.66 8.20
C ASP A 141 -5.62 6.15 8.46
N ALA A 142 -4.88 5.58 9.43
CA ALA A 142 -4.80 4.14 9.65
C ALA A 142 -6.18 3.49 9.87
N ALA A 143 -6.98 4.04 10.78
CA ALA A 143 -8.31 3.52 11.08
C ALA A 143 -9.22 3.49 9.86
N LYS A 144 -9.25 4.59 9.09
CA LYS A 144 -10.06 4.71 7.87
C LYS A 144 -9.56 3.78 6.77
N GLY A 145 -8.25 3.69 6.56
CA GLY A 145 -7.65 2.79 5.58
C GLY A 145 -7.92 1.32 5.88
N VAL A 146 -7.78 0.91 7.15
CA VAL A 146 -8.15 -0.44 7.60
C VAL A 146 -9.62 -0.71 7.34
N GLN A 147 -10.53 0.21 7.71
CA GLN A 147 -11.96 0.01 7.47
C GLN A 147 -12.29 -0.24 5.99
N TYR A 148 -11.66 0.47 5.05
CA TYR A 148 -11.86 0.20 3.63
C TYR A 148 -11.34 -1.18 3.21
N LEU A 149 -10.16 -1.59 3.68
CA LEU A 149 -9.59 -2.90 3.39
C LEU A 149 -10.45 -4.03 3.96
N LEU A 150 -10.92 -3.90 5.20
CA LEU A 150 -11.81 -4.91 5.82
C LEU A 150 -13.14 -5.03 5.07
N LYS A 151 -13.75 -3.92 4.63
CA LYS A 151 -14.95 -3.93 3.78
C LYS A 151 -14.71 -4.63 2.44
N ALA A 152 -13.48 -4.62 1.95
CA ALA A 152 -13.07 -5.33 0.74
C ALA A 152 -12.58 -6.77 1.00
N ASN A 153 -12.73 -7.30 2.23
CA ASN A 153 -12.22 -8.61 2.66
C ASN A 153 -10.69 -8.76 2.51
N ARG A 154 -9.95 -7.65 2.62
CA ARG A 154 -8.49 -7.58 2.46
C ARG A 154 -7.77 -7.56 3.82
N GLY A 155 -8.01 -8.59 4.62
CA GLY A 155 -7.48 -8.71 5.99
C GLY A 155 -5.95 -8.72 6.03
N GLN A 156 -5.28 -9.39 5.09
CA GLN A 156 -3.81 -9.45 5.07
C GLN A 156 -3.20 -8.11 4.65
N ALA A 157 -3.79 -7.41 3.69
CA ALA A 157 -3.36 -6.06 3.33
C ALA A 157 -3.58 -5.08 4.49
N ALA A 158 -4.69 -5.19 5.22
CA ALA A 158 -4.93 -4.39 6.41
C ALA A 158 -3.85 -4.64 7.46
N PHE A 159 -3.47 -5.90 7.69
CA PHE A 159 -2.40 -6.24 8.63
C PHE A 159 -1.03 -5.73 8.18
N SER A 160 -0.68 -5.97 6.92
CA SER A 160 0.56 -5.46 6.31
C SER A 160 0.67 -3.94 6.47
N TYR A 161 -0.43 -3.22 6.22
CA TYR A 161 -0.50 -1.77 6.39
C TYR A 161 -0.16 -1.33 7.81
N ILE A 162 -0.84 -1.87 8.82
CA ILE A 162 -0.67 -1.43 10.21
C ILE A 162 0.59 -1.98 10.87
N SER A 163 1.16 -3.08 10.34
CA SER A 163 2.33 -3.74 10.93
C SER A 163 3.52 -2.79 11.12
N LEU A 164 3.68 -1.82 10.20
CA LEU A 164 4.77 -0.85 10.21
C LEU A 164 4.73 0.14 11.37
N PHE A 165 3.56 0.32 11.99
CA PHE A 165 3.34 1.26 13.08
C PHE A 165 2.37 0.67 14.12
N ILE A 166 2.40 -0.65 14.31
CA ILE A 166 1.44 -1.41 15.12
C ILE A 166 1.34 -0.92 16.57
N ASP A 167 2.42 -0.34 17.09
CA ASP A 167 2.51 0.21 18.44
C ASP A 167 1.61 1.45 18.61
N ASP A 168 1.35 2.19 17.53
CA ASP A 168 0.49 3.39 17.48
C ASP A 168 -0.99 3.06 17.19
N VAL A 169 -1.34 1.78 17.02
CA VAL A 169 -2.69 1.36 16.60
C VAL A 169 -3.51 0.91 17.80
N GLU A 170 -4.79 1.30 17.82
CA GLU A 170 -5.75 0.89 18.84
C GLU A 170 -5.94 -0.64 18.84
N PRO A 171 -5.83 -1.31 20.00
CA PRO A 171 -5.92 -2.77 20.10
C PRO A 171 -7.17 -3.40 19.47
N GLU A 172 -8.31 -2.72 19.53
CA GLU A 172 -9.59 -3.18 18.97
C GLU A 172 -9.55 -3.21 17.45
N LEU A 173 -8.82 -2.27 16.83
CA LEU A 173 -8.61 -2.27 15.39
C LEU A 173 -7.69 -3.43 14.98
N ILE A 174 -6.63 -3.69 15.75
CA ILE A 174 -5.74 -4.84 15.55
C ILE A 174 -6.54 -6.15 15.64
N PHE A 175 -7.39 -6.27 16.66
CA PHE A 175 -8.29 -7.42 16.85
C PHE A 175 -9.21 -7.64 15.65
N ALA A 176 -9.82 -6.57 15.11
CA ALA A 176 -10.68 -6.65 13.94
C ALA A 176 -9.92 -7.12 12.69
N VAL A 177 -8.69 -6.65 12.50
CA VAL A 177 -7.83 -7.05 11.37
C VAL A 177 -7.48 -8.53 11.44
N LEU A 178 -6.99 -9.00 12.58
CA LEU A 178 -6.65 -10.42 12.75
C LEU A 178 -7.88 -11.32 12.61
N SER A 179 -9.02 -10.92 13.18
CA SER A 179 -10.28 -11.66 12.99
C SER A 179 -10.66 -11.78 11.52
N SER A 180 -10.52 -10.68 10.75
CA SER A 180 -10.83 -10.68 9.32
C SER A 180 -9.91 -11.58 8.50
N MET A 181 -8.63 -11.70 8.86
CA MET A 181 -7.68 -12.57 8.16
C MET A 181 -8.05 -14.06 8.24
N ILE A 182 -8.69 -14.48 9.33
CA ILE A 182 -9.21 -15.85 9.47
C ILE A 182 -10.46 -16.04 8.61
N SER A 183 -11.32 -15.03 8.52
CA SER A 183 -12.55 -15.07 7.73
C SER A 183 -12.32 -14.90 6.22
N SER A 184 -11.20 -14.30 5.79
CA SER A 184 -10.93 -13.93 4.39
C SER A 184 -10.42 -15.09 3.51
N SER A 185 -10.85 -16.33 3.78
CA SER A 185 -10.31 -17.58 3.21
C SER A 185 -10.40 -17.73 1.67
N THR A 186 -10.98 -16.75 0.96
CA THR A 186 -11.17 -16.76 -0.49
C THR A 186 -10.19 -15.89 -1.28
N ILE A 187 -9.45 -14.98 -0.63
CA ILE A 187 -8.51 -14.07 -1.31
C ILE A 187 -7.08 -14.43 -0.92
N ASN A 188 -6.34 -15.05 -1.85
CA ASN A 188 -4.89 -15.19 -1.68
C ASN A 188 -4.22 -13.84 -2.00
N GLU A 189 -3.96 -13.06 -0.96
CA GLU A 189 -3.35 -11.73 -1.10
C GLU A 189 -1.84 -11.80 -1.39
N ASN A 190 -1.20 -12.98 -1.35
CA ASN A 190 0.24 -13.19 -1.53
C ASN A 190 1.12 -12.23 -0.70
N LEU A 191 0.64 -11.80 0.48
CA LEU A 191 1.38 -10.92 1.39
C LEU A 191 2.04 -11.76 2.48
N PRO A 192 3.37 -11.66 2.68
CA PRO A 192 4.06 -12.45 3.68
C PRO A 192 3.59 -12.05 5.09
N LEU A 193 3.22 -13.04 5.89
CA LEU A 193 2.93 -12.86 7.30
C LEU A 193 4.21 -13.05 8.11
N ASP A 194 4.65 -12.00 8.78
CA ASP A 194 5.81 -12.03 9.66
C ASP A 194 5.39 -12.35 11.10
N SER A 195 5.89 -13.47 11.63
CA SER A 195 5.70 -13.90 13.02
C SER A 195 6.06 -12.83 14.05
N TYR A 196 7.05 -11.97 13.77
CA TYR A 196 7.45 -10.89 14.68
C TYR A 196 6.34 -9.85 14.83
N HIS A 197 5.80 -9.36 13.71
CA HIS A 197 4.70 -8.40 13.73
C HIS A 197 3.42 -8.99 14.30
N LEU A 198 3.18 -10.29 14.07
CA LEU A 198 2.04 -10.99 14.68
C LEU A 198 2.18 -11.07 16.21
N GLY A 199 3.36 -11.40 16.73
CA GLY A 199 3.63 -11.38 18.17
C GLY A 199 3.44 -9.99 18.81
N LYS A 200 3.88 -8.93 18.13
CA LYS A 200 3.59 -7.55 18.55
C LYS A 200 2.10 -7.25 18.60
N ALA A 201 1.35 -7.63 17.57
CA ALA A 201 -0.09 -7.43 17.51
C ALA A 201 -0.83 -8.08 18.69
N PHE A 202 -0.50 -9.34 19.03
CA PHE A 202 -1.07 -10.01 20.19
C PHE A 202 -0.67 -9.36 21.52
N SER A 203 0.56 -8.84 21.62
CA SER A 203 1.01 -8.09 22.81
C SER A 203 0.15 -6.83 23.03
N ARG A 204 -0.15 -6.08 21.96
CA ARG A 204 -1.04 -4.91 22.01
C ARG A 204 -2.48 -5.28 22.37
N ILE A 205 -3.01 -6.35 21.80
CA ILE A 205 -4.37 -6.86 22.12
C ILE A 205 -4.48 -7.25 23.60
N LYS A 206 -3.44 -7.89 24.16
CA LYS A 206 -3.42 -8.31 25.57
C LYS A 206 -3.62 -7.13 26.52
N GLU A 207 -3.00 -5.99 26.22
CA GLU A 207 -3.04 -4.76 27.03
C GLU A 207 -4.40 -4.03 26.98
N SER A 208 -5.26 -4.33 25.99
CA SER A 208 -6.56 -3.68 25.87
C SER A 208 -7.44 -3.91 27.10
N LYS A 209 -8.09 -2.84 27.58
CA LYS A 209 -9.14 -2.94 28.62
C LYS A 209 -10.54 -3.11 28.05
N ASN A 210 -10.74 -2.84 26.75
CA ASN A 210 -12.06 -2.91 26.12
C ASN A 210 -12.37 -4.28 25.52
N LEU A 211 -11.34 -5.12 25.30
CA LEU A 211 -11.51 -6.50 24.86
C LEU A 211 -11.63 -7.45 26.05
N THR A 212 -12.62 -8.33 26.01
CA THR A 212 -12.82 -9.36 27.05
C THR A 212 -11.73 -10.42 26.99
N LEU A 213 -11.52 -11.13 28.10
CA LEU A 213 -10.60 -12.27 28.15
C LEU A 213 -10.97 -13.33 27.11
N GLU A 214 -12.26 -13.62 26.96
CA GLU A 214 -12.79 -14.60 26.01
C GLU A 214 -12.48 -14.21 24.56
N GLN A 215 -12.67 -12.94 24.19
CA GLN A 215 -12.33 -12.44 22.85
C GLN A 215 -10.84 -12.65 22.56
N LYS A 216 -9.98 -12.24 23.49
CA LYS A 216 -8.52 -12.37 23.34
C LYS A 216 -8.09 -13.83 23.20
N ALA A 217 -8.57 -14.70 24.10
CA ALA A 217 -8.23 -16.12 24.10
C ALA A 217 -8.75 -16.83 22.84
N SER A 218 -9.96 -16.53 22.39
CA SER A 218 -10.53 -17.13 21.18
C SER A 218 -9.70 -16.78 19.94
N LEU A 219 -9.26 -15.52 19.82
CA LEU A 219 -8.41 -15.10 18.71
C LEU A 219 -7.02 -15.74 18.80
N GLU A 220 -6.41 -15.77 19.98
CA GLU A 220 -5.08 -16.40 20.17
C GLU A 220 -5.10 -17.89 19.80
N PHE A 221 -6.16 -18.60 20.18
CA PHE A 221 -6.34 -20.01 19.85
C PHE A 221 -6.39 -20.26 18.34
N LEU A 222 -7.03 -19.37 17.56
CA LEU A 222 -7.06 -19.46 16.09
C LEU A 222 -5.67 -19.31 15.45
N TYR A 223 -4.73 -18.65 16.14
CA TYR A 223 -3.37 -18.41 15.66
C TYR A 223 -2.30 -19.30 16.33
N ILE A 224 -2.70 -20.27 17.15
CA ILE A 224 -1.78 -21.04 18.01
C ILE A 224 -0.62 -21.70 17.24
N TYR A 225 -0.88 -22.24 16.05
CA TYR A 225 0.14 -22.89 15.22
C TYR A 225 1.13 -21.91 14.57
N VAL A 226 0.72 -20.66 14.37
CA VAL A 226 1.58 -19.60 13.84
C VAL A 226 2.40 -18.94 14.96
N LEU A 227 1.82 -18.86 16.16
CA LEU A 227 2.44 -18.26 17.35
C LEU A 227 3.36 -19.21 18.11
N ALA A 228 3.23 -20.52 17.93
CA ALA A 228 4.09 -21.53 18.55
C ALA A 228 5.19 -21.96 17.55
N PRO A 229 6.34 -21.27 17.47
CA PRO A 229 7.46 -21.80 16.71
C PRO A 229 7.88 -23.11 17.37
N TYR A 230 7.93 -24.20 16.59
CA TYR A 230 8.44 -25.50 17.00
C TYR A 230 9.66 -25.34 17.94
N GLY A 231 9.47 -25.58 19.24
CA GLY A 231 10.56 -25.72 20.20
C GLY A 231 11.11 -24.47 20.89
N ARG A 232 10.56 -23.25 20.74
CA ARG A 232 10.84 -22.19 21.73
C ARG A 232 9.74 -22.19 22.77
N ARG A 233 10.09 -22.45 24.03
CA ARG A 233 9.24 -22.18 25.19
C ARG A 233 8.80 -20.72 25.11
N ASN A 234 7.57 -20.51 24.65
CA ASN A 234 6.91 -19.24 24.78
C ASN A 234 6.51 -19.15 26.26
N GLU A 235 7.02 -18.18 27.01
CA GLU A 235 6.49 -17.83 28.35
C GLU A 235 4.99 -17.45 28.29
N TYR A 236 4.45 -17.34 27.08
CA TYR A 236 3.07 -17.07 26.73
C TYR A 236 2.18 -18.33 26.68
N CYS A 237 2.75 -19.54 26.73
CA CYS A 237 1.99 -20.78 26.68
C CYS A 237 2.09 -21.53 28.02
N ASP A 238 1.59 -20.91 29.08
CA ASP A 238 1.46 -21.56 30.38
C ASP A 238 0.16 -22.36 30.44
N ILE A 239 0.17 -23.52 29.77
CA ILE A 239 -0.93 -24.50 29.77
C ILE A 239 -1.26 -24.95 31.22
N GLU A 240 -0.35 -24.79 32.18
CA GLU A 240 -0.65 -25.11 33.59
C GLU A 240 -1.70 -24.18 34.20
N LYS A 241 -1.89 -22.95 33.69
CA LYS A 241 -2.95 -22.06 34.17
C LYS A 241 -4.36 -22.49 33.77
N PHE A 242 -4.50 -23.35 32.75
CA PHE A 242 -5.78 -23.92 32.33
C PHE A 242 -6.16 -25.19 33.10
N ARG A 243 -5.25 -25.78 33.88
CA ARG A 243 -5.53 -27.02 34.66
C ARG A 243 -6.27 -26.78 35.98
N ASN A 244 -6.44 -25.54 36.43
CA ASN A 244 -7.09 -25.22 37.71
C ASN A 244 -8.52 -24.67 37.56
N ILE A 245 -9.19 -24.85 36.41
CA ILE A 245 -10.56 -24.38 36.16
C ILE A 245 -11.54 -25.54 35.88
N TYR A 246 -11.17 -26.79 36.18
CA TYR A 246 -12.11 -27.92 36.26
C TYR A 246 -11.80 -28.80 37.45
#